data_AF-A0A9E5TKU6-F1
#
_entry.id   AF-A0A9E5TKU6-F1
#
_cell.length_a   1.000
_cell.length_b   1.000
_cell.length_c   1.000
_cell.angle_alpha   90.00
_cell.angle_beta   90.00
_cell.angle_gamma   90.00
#
_symmetry.space_group_name_H-M   'P 1'
#
loop_
_entity.id
_entity.type
_entity.pdbx_description
1 polymer ?
#
loop_
_entity_poly.entity_id
_entity_poly.type
_entity_poly.pdbx_seq_one_letter_code
_entity_poly.pdbx_strand_id
1 'polypeptide(L)'
;GSNSWIKYLPYDLDLKQVFRKAVQAGGSRKVLFGTDSTFFPRGWRFNILKAQYGACRELVADGVLTDEDVHRIFHDNILELTGFRPRV
;
A
#
# COMPACT_ATOMS: atom_id res chain seq x y z
N GLY A 1 3.87 -8.88 4.39
CA GLY A 1 3.85 -10.30 4.03
C GLY A 1 3.63 -10.50 2.54
N SER A 2 3.55 -11.74 2.06
CA SER A 2 3.30 -12.09 0.65
C SER A 2 1.86 -11.88 0.18
N ASN A 3 0.99 -11.33 1.02
CA ASN A 3 -0.46 -11.25 0.81
C ASN A 3 -1.15 -12.62 0.59
N SER A 4 -0.47 -13.73 0.93
CA SER A 4 -1.04 -15.08 0.77
C SER A 4 -2.27 -15.33 1.64
N TRP A 5 -2.47 -14.56 2.71
CA TRP A 5 -3.63 -14.64 3.61
C TRP A 5 -4.96 -14.48 2.85
N ILE A 6 -4.95 -13.72 1.76
CA ILE A 6 -6.10 -13.49 0.89
C ILE A 6 -6.68 -14.82 0.36
N LYS A 7 -5.84 -15.80 0.04
CA LYS A 7 -6.24 -17.10 -0.53
C LYS A 7 -7.04 -17.98 0.42
N TYR A 8 -7.03 -17.67 1.71
CA TYR A 8 -7.66 -18.47 2.75
C TYR A 8 -8.97 -17.87 3.24
N LEU A 9 -9.46 -16.79 2.61
CA LEU A 9 -10.76 -16.23 2.93
C LEU A 9 -11.88 -16.99 2.23
N PRO A 10 -13.07 -17.09 2.83
CA PRO A 10 -14.22 -17.78 2.24
C PRO A 10 -14.90 -16.96 1.12
N TYR A 11 -14.31 -15.83 0.72
CA TYR A 11 -14.83 -14.93 -0.31
C TYR A 11 -13.67 -14.38 -1.15
N ASP A 12 -13.99 -14.00 -2.38
CA ASP A 12 -13.03 -13.38 -3.28
C ASP A 12 -12.62 -12.01 -2.74
N LEU A 13 -11.31 -11.89 -2.49
CA LEU A 13 -10.67 -10.66 -2.09
C LEU A 13 -9.42 -10.48 -2.95
N ASP A 14 -9.18 -9.27 -3.43
CA ASP A 14 -7.93 -8.87 -4.07
C ASP A 14 -7.31 -7.66 -3.36
N LEU A 15 -6.09 -7.29 -3.78
CA LEU A 15 -5.40 -6.14 -3.18
C LEU A 15 -6.13 -4.82 -3.43
N LYS A 16 -6.79 -4.66 -4.58
CA LYS A 16 -7.56 -3.47 -4.92
C LYS A 16 -8.71 -3.27 -3.94
N GLN A 17 -9.43 -4.34 -3.61
CA GLN A 17 -10.51 -4.34 -2.63
C GLN A 17 -10.00 -4.09 -1.20
N VAL A 18 -8.83 -4.62 -0.83
CA VAL A 18 -8.20 -4.32 0.47
C VAL A 18 -7.91 -2.82 0.60
N PHE A 19 -7.25 -2.22 -0.39
CA PHE A 19 -6.95 -0.79 -0.37
C PHE A 19 -8.24 0.06 -0.38
N ARG A 20 -9.23 -0.31 -1.20
CA ARG A 20 -10.55 0.36 -1.21
C ARG A 20 -11.18 0.36 0.17
N LYS A 21 -11.27 -0.79 0.84
CA LYS A 21 -11.85 -0.90 2.18
C LYS A 21 -11.07 -0.09 3.22
N ALA A 22 -9.74 -0.15 3.18
CA ALA A 22 -8.89 0.59 4.12
C ALA A 22 -9.09 2.11 3.98
N VAL A 23 -9.12 2.61 2.74
CA VAL A 23 -9.32 4.04 2.46
C VAL A 23 -10.74 4.47 2.77
N GLN A 24 -11.76 3.68 2.46
CA GLN A 24 -13.15 3.98 2.83
C GLN A 24 -13.34 4.06 4.36
N ALA A 25 -12.64 3.22 5.11
CA ALA A 25 -12.75 3.19 6.57
C ALA A 25 -12.04 4.37 7.24
N GLY A 26 -10.90 4.83 6.72
CA GLY A 26 -10.02 5.77 7.43
C GLY A 26 -9.44 6.94 6.63
N GLY A 27 -9.65 6.96 5.32
CA GLY A 27 -8.97 7.85 4.39
C GLY A 27 -7.54 7.42 4.06
N SER A 28 -7.00 7.90 2.94
CA SER A 28 -5.64 7.64 2.47
C SER A 28 -4.58 8.00 3.51
N ARG A 29 -4.81 9.07 4.29
CA ARG A 29 -3.92 9.55 5.38
C ARG A 29 -3.68 8.57 6.52
N LYS A 30 -4.48 7.50 6.64
CA LYS A 30 -4.33 6.46 7.69
C LYS A 30 -3.77 5.15 7.15
N VAL A 31 -3.34 5.10 5.90
CA VAL A 31 -2.84 3.89 5.25
C VAL A 31 -1.34 4.07 4.96
N LEU A 32 -0.54 3.05 5.28
CA LEU A 32 0.90 3.02 5.03
C LEU A 32 1.27 1.88 4.10
N PHE A 33 2.17 2.18 3.17
CA PHE A 33 2.85 1.16 2.37
C PHE A 33 3.88 0.38 3.18
N GLY A 34 3.99 -0.92 2.93
CA GLY A 34 5.01 -1.77 3.53
C GLY A 34 5.19 -3.10 2.80
N THR A 35 6.45 -3.45 2.47
CA THR A 35 6.78 -4.69 1.74
C THR A 35 7.00 -5.90 2.66
N ASP A 36 7.25 -5.68 3.95
CA ASP A 36 7.70 -6.73 4.88
C ASP A 36 8.93 -7.46 4.31
N SER A 37 9.91 -6.65 3.92
CA SER A 37 11.20 -7.11 3.44
C SER A 37 12.08 -7.53 4.61
N THR A 38 13.10 -8.34 4.32
CA THR A 38 14.00 -8.92 5.33
C THR A 38 15.44 -8.81 4.86
N PHE A 39 16.37 -9.38 5.63
CA PHE A 39 17.80 -9.35 5.37
C PHE A 39 18.19 -10.15 4.12
N PHE A 40 19.45 -9.97 3.72
CA PHE A 40 20.08 -10.65 2.59
C PHE A 40 20.04 -12.20 2.76
N PRO A 41 19.79 -13.00 1.70
CA PRO A 41 19.77 -12.65 0.28
C PRO A 41 18.42 -12.21 -0.28
N ARG A 42 17.32 -12.34 0.48
CA ARG A 42 15.98 -12.00 -0.03
C ARG A 42 15.81 -10.50 -0.25
N GLY A 43 16.30 -9.70 0.71
CA GLY A 43 16.36 -8.24 0.59
C GLY A 43 15.00 -7.59 0.31
N TRP A 44 15.05 -6.52 -0.49
CA TRP A 44 13.88 -5.72 -0.86
C TRP A 44 12.93 -6.47 -1.80
N ARG A 45 11.66 -6.59 -1.38
CA ARG A 45 10.61 -7.29 -2.13
C ARG A 45 9.94 -6.38 -3.16
N PHE A 46 10.62 -6.15 -4.28
CA PHE A 46 10.11 -5.30 -5.38
C PHE A 46 8.77 -5.78 -5.96
N ASN A 47 8.51 -7.08 -5.98
CA ASN A 47 7.24 -7.62 -6.43
C ASN A 47 6.06 -7.18 -5.55
N ILE A 48 6.26 -7.01 -4.24
CA ILE A 48 5.23 -6.52 -3.33
C ILE A 48 4.96 -5.03 -3.57
N LEU A 49 6.02 -4.23 -3.78
CA LEU A 49 5.88 -2.83 -4.20
C LEU A 49 5.03 -2.73 -5.47
N LYS A 50 5.41 -3.47 -6.53
CA LYS A 50 4.71 -3.44 -7.82
C LYS A 50 3.23 -3.83 -7.68
N ALA A 51 2.93 -4.88 -6.91
CA ALA A 51 1.55 -5.33 -6.71
C ALA A 51 0.70 -4.32 -5.93
N GLN A 52 1.22 -3.76 -4.83
CA GLN A 52 0.48 -2.78 -4.03
C GLN A 52 0.30 -1.46 -4.77
N TYR A 53 1.34 -0.98 -5.44
CA TYR A 53 1.26 0.24 -6.24
C TYR A 53 0.27 0.09 -7.40
N GLY A 54 0.32 -1.05 -8.11
CA GLY A 54 -0.65 -1.38 -9.17
C GLY A 54 -2.10 -1.35 -8.68
N ALA A 55 -2.38 -1.97 -7.53
CA ALA A 55 -3.71 -1.94 -6.93
C ALA A 55 -4.20 -0.51 -6.63
N CYS A 56 -3.33 0.36 -6.14
CA CYS A 56 -3.65 1.77 -5.94
C CYS A 56 -3.87 2.51 -7.27
N ARG A 57 -3.07 2.24 -8.31
CA ARG A 57 -3.28 2.83 -9.65
C ARG A 57 -4.61 2.42 -10.28
N GLU A 58 -5.04 1.19 -10.08
CA GLU A 58 -6.37 0.74 -10.51
C GLU A 58 -7.49 1.48 -9.75
N LEU A 59 -7.30 1.81 -8.48
CA LEU A 59 -8.26 2.64 -7.73
C LEU A 59 -8.26 4.10 -8.17
N VAL A 60 -7.14 4.62 -8.66
CA VAL A 60 -7.10 5.93 -9.34
C VAL A 60 -7.92 5.90 -10.62
N ALA A 61 -7.77 4.84 -11.44
CA ALA A 61 -8.56 4.66 -12.65
C ALA A 61 -10.07 4.52 -12.36
N ASP A 62 -10.44 3.90 -11.24
CA ASP A 62 -11.83 3.79 -10.78
C ASP A 62 -12.38 5.09 -10.14
N GLY A 63 -11.56 6.15 -10.00
CA GLY A 63 -11.96 7.41 -9.35
C GLY A 63 -12.10 7.33 -7.83
N VAL A 64 -11.56 6.28 -7.20
CA VAL A 64 -11.62 6.09 -5.73
C VAL A 64 -10.46 6.80 -5.02
N LEU A 65 -9.31 6.91 -5.69
CA LEU A 65 -8.10 7.57 -5.18
C LEU A 65 -7.66 8.67 -6.16
N THR A 66 -6.96 9.68 -5.65
CA THR A 66 -6.17 10.59 -6.48
C THR A 66 -4.69 10.21 -6.49
N ASP A 67 -3.90 10.85 -7.35
CA ASP A 67 -2.44 10.66 -7.35
C ASP A 67 -1.80 11.17 -6.05
N GLU A 68 -2.37 12.22 -5.44
CA GLU A 68 -1.97 12.72 -4.12
C GLU A 68 -2.25 11.69 -3.02
N ASP A 69 -3.38 10.97 -3.08
CA ASP A 69 -3.65 9.90 -2.13
C ASP A 69 -2.62 8.78 -2.21
N VAL A 70 -2.23 8.39 -3.43
CA VAL A 70 -1.17 7.41 -3.65
C VAL A 70 0.16 7.93 -3.10
N HIS A 71 0.50 9.19 -3.38
CA HIS A 71 1.70 9.82 -2.83
C HIS A 71 1.70 9.78 -1.30
N ARG A 72 0.58 10.09 -0.66
CA ARG A 72 0.45 10.00 0.80
C ARG A 72 0.70 8.58 1.33
N ILE A 73 0.07 7.57 0.72
CA ILE A 73 0.20 6.16 1.17
C ILE A 73 1.64 5.66 1.08
N PHE A 74 2.37 6.04 0.03
CA PHE A 74 3.70 5.54 -0.27
C PHE A 74 4.84 6.43 0.25
N HIS A 75 4.55 7.66 0.68
CA HIS A 75 5.57 8.64 1.08
C HIS A 75 5.14 9.50 2.28
N ASP A 76 4.16 10.40 2.12
CA ASP A 76 3.96 11.47 3.12
C ASP A 76 3.51 10.94 4.48
N ASN A 77 2.68 9.89 4.51
CA ASN A 77 2.15 9.37 5.76
C ASN A 77 3.27 8.78 6.65
N ILE A 78 4.31 8.16 6.09
CA ILE A 78 5.41 7.63 6.90
C ILE A 78 6.28 8.77 7.44
N LEU A 79 6.48 9.84 6.66
CA LEU A 79 7.21 11.03 7.12
C LEU A 79 6.46 11.75 8.24
N GLU A 80 5.14 11.93 8.08
CA GLU A 80 4.28 12.54 9.09
C GLU A 80 4.26 11.71 10.38
N LEU A 81 4.12 10.38 10.27
CA LEU A 81 4.06 9.49 11.42
C LEU A 81 5.39 9.43 12.19
N THR A 82 6.51 9.44 11.49
CA THR A 82 7.84 9.25 12.11
C THR A 82 8.56 10.55 12.42
N GLY A 83 8.11 11.67 11.85
CA GLY A 83 8.86 12.94 11.88
C GLY A 83 10.18 12.90 11.10
N PHE A 84 10.43 11.83 10.32
CA PHE A 84 11.65 11.70 9.53
C PHE A 84 11.71 12.78 8.45
N ARG A 85 12.89 13.40 8.29
CA ARG A 85 13.15 14.41 7.26
C ARG A 85 14.25 13.90 6.33
N PRO A 86 13.91 13.49 5.09
CA PRO A 86 14.89 13.07 4.11
C PRO A 86 15.90 14.20 3.87
N ARG A 87 17.19 13.88 3.83
CA ARG A 87 18.21 14.83 3.38
C ARG A 87 18.20 14.79 1.85
N VAL A 88 18.02 15.97 1.24
CA VAL A 88 18.10 16.18 -0.22
C VAL A 88 19.56 16.12 -0.64
#